data_AF-A0A661QC17-F1
#
_entry.id   AF-A0A661QC17-F1
#
_cell.length_a   1.000
_cell.length_b   1.000
_cell.length_c   1.000
_cell.angle_alpha   90.00
_cell.angle_beta   90.00
_cell.angle_gamma   90.00
#
_symmetry.space_group_name_H-M   'P 1'
#
loop_
_entity.id
_entity.type
_entity.pdbx_description
1 polymer ?
#
loop_
_entity_poly.entity_id
_entity_poly.type
_entity_poly.pdbx_seq_one_letter_code
_entity_poly.pdbx_strand_id
1 'polypeptide(L)'
;MIVSNTTLISNLLHIDKISVLNELFGAVYIPKAVADEVKVVFSNYEEWQESLEREQIIIQPISNTIFVKQLTPFLHQGEAEAICLSL
;
A
#
# COMPACT_ATOMS: atom_id res chain seq x y z
N MET A 1 -2.59 -13.02 -4.28
CA MET A 1 -2.03 -11.85 -3.59
C MET A 1 -2.99 -10.69 -3.79
N ILE A 2 -3.41 -10.00 -2.73
CA ILE A 2 -4.24 -8.80 -2.84
C ILE A 2 -3.33 -7.58 -2.76
N VAL A 3 -3.40 -6.69 -3.74
CA VAL A 3 -2.59 -5.47 -3.80
C VAL A 3 -3.50 -4.27 -3.57
N SER A 4 -3.07 -3.33 -2.73
CA SER A 4 -3.78 -2.07 -2.50
C SER A 4 -2.95 -0.87 -2.93
N ASN A 5 -3.64 0.19 -3.36
CA ASN A 5 -3.04 1.52 -3.50
C ASN A 5 -3.18 2.32 -2.20
N THR A 6 -2.64 3.54 -2.21
CA THR A 6 -2.65 4.49 -1.09
C THR A 6 -4.05 4.89 -0.67
N THR A 7 -4.93 5.20 -1.62
CA THR A 7 -6.25 5.79 -1.33
C THR A 7 -7.10 4.94 -0.41
N LEU A 8 -7.17 3.63 -0.64
CA LEU A 8 -7.94 2.72 0.20
C LEU A 8 -7.39 2.70 1.65
N ILE A 9 -6.08 2.56 1.78
CA ILE A 9 -5.41 2.47 3.09
C ILE A 9 -5.57 3.76 3.88
N SER A 10 -5.27 4.90 3.27
CA SER A 10 -5.39 6.20 3.92
C SER A 10 -6.81 6.50 4.37
N ASN A 11 -7.81 6.17 3.54
CA ASN A 11 -9.22 6.39 3.91
C ASN A 11 -9.65 5.50 5.08
N LEU A 12 -9.17 4.26 5.15
CA LEU A 12 -9.47 3.36 6.27
C LEU A 12 -8.74 3.78 7.55
N LEU A 13 -7.51 4.30 7.45
CA LEU A 13 -6.79 4.88 8.58
C LEU A 13 -7.49 6.12 9.13
N HIS A 14 -8.02 6.99 8.26
CA HIS A 14 -8.76 8.19 8.70
C HIS A 14 -10.01 7.90 9.52
N ILE A 15 -10.55 6.68 9.46
CA ILE A 15 -11.77 6.28 10.17
C ILE A 15 -11.54 5.13 11.15
N ASP A 16 -10.27 4.81 11.44
CA ASP A 16 -9.87 3.73 12.36
C ASP A 16 -10.45 2.34 11.97
N LYS A 17 -10.46 2.04 10.66
CA LYS A 17 -10.99 0.78 10.07
C LYS A 17 -9.98 0.01 9.23
N ILE A 18 -8.68 0.23 9.43
CA ILE A 18 -7.67 -0.54 8.69
C ILE A 18 -7.75 -2.06 8.95
N SER A 19 -8.25 -2.47 10.12
CA SER A 19 -8.46 -3.89 10.49
C SER A 19 -9.36 -4.65 9.50
N VAL A 20 -10.26 -3.94 8.81
CA VAL A 20 -11.17 -4.53 7.80
C VAL A 20 -10.38 -5.21 6.68
N LEU A 21 -9.20 -4.68 6.33
CA LEU A 21 -8.34 -5.31 5.30
C LEU A 21 -7.88 -6.70 5.74
N ASN A 22 -7.47 -6.86 7.00
CA ASN A 22 -7.10 -8.15 7.56
C ASN A 22 -8.32 -9.08 7.70
N GLU A 23 -9.47 -8.57 8.14
CA GLU A 23 -10.70 -9.38 8.27
C GLU A 23 -11.18 -9.96 6.93
N LEU A 24 -11.04 -9.21 5.84
CA LEU A 24 -11.49 -9.63 4.51
C LEU A 24 -10.45 -10.46 3.75
N PHE A 25 -9.17 -10.13 3.87
CA PHE A 25 -8.12 -10.66 2.99
C PHE A 25 -6.99 -11.38 3.73
N GLY A 26 -6.93 -11.29 5.06
CA GLY A 26 -5.81 -11.75 5.88
C GLY A 26 -4.60 -10.83 5.76
N ALA A 27 -4.04 -10.71 4.56
CA ALA A 27 -2.91 -9.81 4.28
C ALA A 27 -3.09 -9.05 2.96
N VAL A 28 -2.66 -7.80 2.97
CA VAL A 28 -2.63 -6.92 1.79
C VAL A 28 -1.21 -6.51 1.50
N TYR A 29 -0.83 -6.58 0.23
CA TYR A 29 0.51 -6.26 -0.24
C TYR A 29 0.51 -4.87 -0.84
N ILE A 30 1.54 -4.08 -0.53
CA ILE A 30 1.69 -2.74 -1.07
C ILE A 30 3.10 -2.54 -1.59
N PRO A 31 3.27 -1.76 -2.65
CA PRO A 31 4.59 -1.34 -3.09
C PRO A 31 5.20 -0.32 -2.12
N LYS A 32 6.51 -0.11 -2.25
CA LYS A 32 7.24 0.85 -1.42
C LYS A 32 6.70 2.27 -1.58
N ALA A 33 6.38 2.72 -2.79
CA ALA A 33 5.84 4.07 -3.00
C ALA A 33 4.51 4.30 -2.25
N VAL A 34 3.62 3.30 -2.21
CA VAL A 34 2.37 3.39 -1.44
C VAL A 34 2.65 3.49 0.06
N ALA A 35 3.59 2.70 0.58
CA ALA A 35 3.96 2.77 1.98
C ALA A 35 4.56 4.13 2.35
N ASP A 36 5.41 4.70 1.47
CA ASP A 36 6.01 6.01 1.66
C ASP A 36 4.93 7.12 1.64
N GLU A 37 3.96 7.04 0.72
CA GLU A 37 2.82 7.98 0.66
C GLU A 37 1.94 7.92 1.93
N VAL A 38 1.60 6.72 2.41
CA VAL A 38 0.82 6.56 3.67
C VAL A 38 1.60 7.11 4.86
N LYS A 39 2.91 6.85 4.92
CA LYS A 39 3.77 7.28 6.02
C LYS A 39 3.84 8.81 6.15
N VAL A 40 3.71 9.58 5.07
CA VAL A 40 3.71 11.05 5.12
C VAL A 40 2.66 11.60 6.08
N VAL A 41 1.49 10.95 6.18
CA VAL A 41 0.37 11.40 7.01
C VAL A 41 0.25 10.58 8.29
N PHE A 42 0.53 9.27 8.22
CA PHE A 42 0.19 8.32 9.28
C PHE A 42 1.41 7.70 9.98
N SER A 43 2.62 8.29 9.86
CA SER A 43 3.83 7.72 10.47
C SER A 43 3.70 7.44 11.97
N ASN A 44 2.91 8.26 12.68
CA ASN A 44 2.73 8.21 14.13
C ASN A 44 1.41 7.52 14.54
N TYR A 45 0.63 6.99 13.59
CA TYR A 45 -0.59 6.25 13.91
C TYR A 45 -0.22 4.84 14.33
N GLU A 46 -0.69 4.43 15.50
CA GLU A 46 -0.40 3.13 16.10
C GLU A 46 -0.95 2.01 15.22
N GLU A 47 -2.17 2.17 14.71
CA GLU A 47 -2.86 1.18 13.87
C GLU A 47 -2.08 0.88 12.59
N TRP A 48 -1.42 1.88 12.02
CA TRP A 48 -0.56 1.70 10.84
C TRP A 48 0.67 0.87 11.19
N GLN A 49 1.36 1.17 12.30
CA GLN A 49 2.53 0.42 12.74
C GLN A 49 2.16 -1.02 13.11
N GLU A 50 1.09 -1.21 13.88
CA GLU A 50 0.60 -2.54 14.23
C GLU A 50 0.23 -3.37 13.00
N SER A 51 -0.38 -2.76 11.98
CA SER A 51 -0.72 -3.46 10.74
C SER A 51 0.52 -3.99 10.01
N LEU A 52 1.64 -3.26 10.08
CA LEU A 52 2.92 -3.70 9.53
C LEU A 52 3.57 -4.78 10.40
N GLU A 53 3.62 -4.59 11.71
CA GLU A 53 4.23 -5.53 12.66
C GLU A 53 3.52 -6.89 12.68
N ARG A 54 2.20 -6.89 12.50
CA ARG A 54 1.36 -8.10 12.44
C ARG A 54 1.30 -8.72 11.05
N GLU A 55 2.06 -8.21 10.09
CA GLU A 55 2.09 -8.66 8.69
C GLU A 55 0.71 -8.63 8.00
N GLN A 56 -0.19 -7.77 8.47
CA GLN A 56 -1.49 -7.52 7.84
C GLN A 56 -1.33 -6.66 6.58
N ILE A 57 -0.34 -5.78 6.61
CA ILE A 57 0.13 -5.02 5.46
C ILE A 57 1.59 -5.37 5.22
N ILE A 58 1.89 -5.85 4.02
CA ILE A 58 3.22 -6.34 3.65
C ILE A 58 3.78 -5.44 2.56
N ILE A 59 4.93 -4.83 2.82
CA ILE A 59 5.63 -4.00 1.83
C ILE A 59 6.44 -4.92 0.91
N GLN A 60 6.07 -4.97 -0.36
CA GLN A 60 6.71 -5.80 -1.37
C GLN A 60 7.46 -4.93 -2.39
N PRO A 61 8.77 -5.18 -2.62
CA PRO A 61 9.53 -4.43 -3.62
C PRO A 61 9.11 -4.79 -5.05
N ILE A 62 9.14 -3.79 -5.94
CA ILE A 62 8.84 -3.98 -7.36
C ILE A 62 10.08 -4.43 -8.14
N SER A 63 9.93 -5.47 -8.95
CA SER A 63 11.01 -5.98 -9.81
C SER A 63 11.06 -5.29 -11.18
N ASN A 64 9.90 -5.00 -11.79
CA ASN A 64 9.83 -4.46 -13.16
C ASN A 64 9.80 -2.93 -13.18
N THR A 65 10.93 -2.32 -12.86
CA THR A 65 11.09 -0.85 -12.85
C THR A 65 10.94 -0.21 -14.23
N ILE A 66 11.14 -0.97 -15.32
CA ILE A 66 10.94 -0.48 -16.69
C ILE A 66 9.45 -0.23 -16.92
N PHE A 67 8.60 -1.18 -16.54
CA PHE A 67 7.15 -1.04 -16.70
C PHE A 67 6.60 0.10 -15.84
N VAL A 68 7.08 0.24 -14.59
CA VAL A 68 6.73 1.40 -13.75
C VAL A 68 7.04 2.72 -14.47
N LYS A 69 8.24 2.87 -15.06
CA LYS A 69 8.61 4.07 -15.82
C LYS A 69 7.75 4.33 -17.06
N GLN A 70 7.17 3.29 -17.66
CA GLN A 70 6.24 3.44 -18.78
C GLN A 70 4.86 3.94 -18.32
N LEU A 71 4.48 3.66 -17.07
CA LEU A 71 3.20 4.05 -16.48
C LEU A 71 3.22 5.45 -15.84
N THR A 72 4.36 5.88 -15.29
CA THR A 72 4.48 7.16 -14.56
C THR A 72 4.17 8.45 -15.35
N PRO A 73 4.18 8.50 -16.70
CA PRO A 73 3.63 9.66 -17.41
C PRO A 73 2.11 9.85 -17.26
N PHE A 74 1.39 8.78 -16.86
CA PHE A 74 -0.07 8.75 -16.78
C PHE A 74 -0.59 8.57 -15.37
N LEU A 75 0.24 8.09 -14.45
CA LEU A 75 -0.13 7.67 -13.10
C LEU A 75 0.87 8.20 -12.07
N HIS A 76 0.40 8.40 -10.85
CA HIS A 76 1.30 8.67 -9.73
C HIS A 76 2.18 7.44 -9.42
N GLN A 77 3.30 7.66 -8.74
CA GLN A 77 4.28 6.61 -8.46
C GLN A 77 3.65 5.43 -7.69
N GLY A 78 2.87 5.69 -6.64
CA GLY A 78 2.17 4.64 -5.89
C GLY A 78 1.19 3.81 -6.74
N GLU A 79 0.48 4.45 -7.66
CA GLU A 79 -0.45 3.78 -8.58
C GLU A 79 0.29 2.91 -9.60
N ALA A 80 1.34 3.44 -10.21
CA ALA A 80 2.17 2.73 -11.18
C ALA A 80 2.84 1.50 -10.55
N GLU A 81 3.39 1.64 -9.35
CA GLU A 81 3.99 0.52 -8.63
C GLU A 81 2.93 -0.51 -8.19
N ALA A 82 1.75 -0.08 -7.74
CA ALA A 82 0.68 -1.01 -7.32
C ALA A 82 0.17 -1.86 -8.50
N ILE A 83 -0.03 -1.24 -9.67
CA ILE A 83 -0.36 -1.98 -10.90
C ILE A 83 0.77 -2.96 -11.23
N CYS A 84 2.03 -2.51 -11.21
CA CYS A 84 3.17 -3.37 -11.50
C CYS A 84 3.29 -4.55 -10.52
N LEU A 85 2.91 -4.38 -9.25
CA LEU A 85 2.92 -5.46 -8.25
C LEU A 85 1.80 -6.49 -8.47
N SER A 86 0.70 -6.07 -9.07
CA SER A 86 -0.49 -6.90 -9.27
C SER A 86 -0.43 -7.84 -10.48
N LEU A 87 0.60 -7.69 -11.32
CA LEU A 87 0.84 -8.50 -12.52
C LEU A 87 1.85 -9.61 -12.24
#